data_AF-A0A532TAK5-F1
#
_entry.id   AF-A0A532TAK5-F1
#
_cell.length_a   1.000
_cell.length_b   1.000
_cell.length_c   1.000
_cell.angle_alpha   90.00
_cell.angle_beta   90.00
_cell.angle_gamma   90.00
#
_symmetry.space_group_name_H-M   'P 1'
#
loop_
_entity.id
_entity.type
_entity.pdbx_description
1 polymer ?
#
loop_
_entity_poly.entity_id
_entity_poly.type
_entity_poly.pdbx_seq_one_letter_code
_entity_poly.pdbx_strand_id
1 'polypeptide(L)'
;MEKEPTLEAIVKSPAIDAHMRAGNGFSLKEIKEAGKTPELLKKLNIKIDYFRKSAQSENIEKIKSLKTPKVKKKKKSFVMKEKKRTPYKPKIEKIKAKPKKIVKVEPKITPAKPVTKPKKKEKVKPVKLEKIPTEPAGTPLTELSGLGAATAKKFIELGVNNIEDLCQENLEELAALIKGVSVDRLKKWIDEGNELIK
;
A
#
# COMPACT_ATOMS: atom_id res chain seq x y z
N MET A 1 3.91 -48.84 10.62
CA MET A 1 4.14 -47.38 10.76
C MET A 1 2.80 -46.73 11.05
N GLU A 2 2.55 -46.40 12.31
CA GLU A 2 1.35 -45.67 12.70
C GLU A 2 1.52 -44.22 12.23
N LYS A 3 0.60 -43.75 11.37
CA LYS A 3 0.55 -42.33 10.99
C LYS A 3 -0.05 -41.58 12.17
N GLU A 4 0.69 -40.62 12.72
CA GLU A 4 0.15 -39.62 13.64
C GLU A 4 -1.14 -39.04 13.04
N PRO A 5 -2.24 -38.91 13.81
CA PRO A 5 -3.51 -38.42 13.30
C PRO A 5 -3.32 -36.99 12.76
N THR A 6 -3.46 -36.83 11.45
CA THR A 6 -3.45 -35.51 10.83
C THR A 6 -4.67 -34.74 11.29
N LEU A 7 -4.47 -33.52 11.78
CA LEU A 7 -5.57 -32.65 12.22
C LEU A 7 -6.46 -32.31 11.02
N GLU A 8 -7.66 -32.88 10.99
CA GLU A 8 -8.64 -32.66 9.92
C GLU A 8 -9.72 -31.65 10.32
N ALA A 9 -10.11 -30.83 9.33
CA ALA A 9 -11.20 -29.88 9.47
C ALA A 9 -12.53 -30.59 9.24
N ILE A 10 -13.54 -30.29 10.07
CA ILE A 10 -14.90 -30.80 9.90
C ILE A 10 -15.73 -29.75 9.15
N VAL A 11 -16.53 -30.19 8.18
CA VAL A 11 -17.36 -29.33 7.33
C VAL A 11 -18.73 -29.98 7.13
N LYS A 12 -19.78 -29.17 7.01
CA LYS A 12 -21.11 -29.65 6.60
C LYS A 12 -21.12 -30.08 5.14
N SER A 13 -21.78 -31.20 4.82
CA SER A 13 -22.00 -31.60 3.44
C SER A 13 -22.92 -30.60 2.71
N PRO A 14 -22.71 -30.35 1.41
CA PRO A 14 -23.62 -29.52 0.62
C PRO A 14 -25.01 -30.14 0.40
N ALA A 15 -25.15 -31.45 0.63
CA ALA A 15 -26.42 -32.17 0.49
C ALA A 15 -27.48 -31.64 1.45
N ILE A 16 -28.76 -31.86 1.10
CA ILE A 16 -29.92 -31.52 1.93
C ILE A 16 -29.79 -32.18 3.31
N ASP A 17 -29.37 -33.45 3.34
CA ASP A 17 -28.99 -34.16 4.56
C ASP A 17 -27.58 -33.74 4.98
N ALA A 18 -27.51 -32.56 5.60
CA ALA A 18 -26.28 -31.87 5.99
C ALA A 18 -25.56 -32.57 7.15
N HIS A 19 -24.94 -33.72 6.88
CA HIS A 19 -24.07 -34.42 7.83
C HIS A 19 -22.68 -33.75 7.91
N MET A 20 -22.00 -33.99 9.02
CA MET A 20 -20.63 -33.53 9.21
C MET A 20 -19.66 -34.51 8.53
N ARG A 21 -18.77 -33.98 7.70
CA ARG A 21 -17.74 -34.75 6.99
C ARG A 21 -16.36 -34.14 7.17
N ALA A 22 -15.32 -34.94 6.94
CA ALA A 22 -13.96 -34.42 6.83
C ALA A 22 -13.82 -33.54 5.58
N GLY A 23 -13.30 -32.34 5.75
CA GLY A 23 -12.93 -31.42 4.69
C GLY A 23 -11.48 -31.59 4.25
N ASN A 24 -11.10 -30.96 3.14
CA ASN A 24 -9.73 -31.03 2.62
C ASN A 24 -8.69 -30.33 3.54
N GLY A 25 -9.10 -29.28 4.26
CA GLY A 25 -8.22 -28.51 5.16
C GLY A 25 -8.96 -27.40 5.89
N PHE A 26 -8.24 -26.57 6.65
CA PHE A 26 -8.79 -25.41 7.36
C PHE A 26 -8.92 -24.19 6.44
N SER A 27 -9.97 -23.40 6.62
CA SER A 27 -10.19 -22.20 5.82
C SER A 27 -9.29 -21.04 6.27
N LEU A 28 -9.02 -20.09 5.36
CA LEU A 28 -8.28 -18.87 5.73
C LEU A 28 -9.00 -18.06 6.82
N LYS A 29 -10.34 -18.11 6.85
CA LYS A 29 -11.15 -17.39 7.84
C LYS A 29 -10.98 -18.00 9.23
N GLU A 30 -11.05 -19.33 9.34
CA GLU A 30 -10.84 -20.06 10.60
C GLU A 30 -9.42 -19.82 11.17
N ILE A 31 -8.41 -19.85 10.31
CA ILE A 31 -7.00 -19.61 10.71
C ILE A 31 -6.83 -18.19 11.27
N LYS A 32 -7.47 -17.20 10.62
CA LYS A 32 -7.43 -15.80 11.03
C LYS A 32 -8.15 -15.59 12.37
N GLU A 33 -9.34 -16.16 12.54
CA GLU A 33 -10.12 -16.08 13.79
C GLU A 33 -9.43 -16.82 14.96
N ALA A 34 -8.68 -17.88 14.66
CA ALA A 34 -7.84 -18.56 15.65
C ALA A 34 -6.56 -17.79 16.02
N GLY A 35 -6.27 -16.67 15.35
CA GLY A 35 -5.07 -15.86 15.61
C GLY A 35 -3.76 -16.54 15.22
N LYS A 36 -3.79 -17.50 14.28
CA LYS A 36 -2.59 -18.19 13.77
C LYS A 36 -2.24 -17.70 12.37
N THR A 37 -1.00 -17.96 11.96
CA THR A 37 -0.56 -17.67 10.58
C THR A 37 -0.67 -18.91 9.70
N PRO A 38 -1.05 -18.79 8.41
CA PRO A 38 -1.06 -19.90 7.46
C PRO A 38 0.30 -20.59 7.35
N GLU A 39 1.38 -19.85 7.51
CA GLU A 39 2.75 -20.38 7.51
C GLU A 39 3.03 -21.34 8.67
N LEU A 40 2.44 -21.08 9.84
CA LEU A 40 2.56 -21.97 10.99
C LEU A 40 1.92 -23.33 10.69
N LEU A 41 0.72 -23.33 10.09
CA LEU A 41 0.03 -24.56 9.73
C LEU A 41 0.81 -25.34 8.67
N LYS A 42 1.42 -24.66 7.69
CA LYS A 42 2.33 -25.29 6.72
C LYS A 42 3.52 -25.98 7.40
N LYS A 43 4.13 -25.34 8.41
CA LYS A 43 5.23 -25.92 9.19
C LYS A 43 4.80 -27.15 9.99
N LEU A 44 3.55 -27.17 10.46
CA LEU A 44 2.95 -28.31 11.16
C LEU A 44 2.35 -29.35 10.21
N ASN A 45 2.55 -29.20 8.89
CA ASN A 45 2.01 -30.09 7.86
C ASN A 45 0.47 -30.23 7.88
N ILE A 46 -0.23 -29.17 8.30
CA ILE A 46 -1.70 -29.11 8.32
C ILE A 46 -2.18 -28.52 6.98
N LYS A 47 -3.14 -29.18 6.35
CA LYS A 47 -3.72 -28.74 5.07
C LYS A 47 -4.55 -27.47 5.23
N ILE A 48 -4.42 -26.58 4.25
CA ILE A 48 -5.14 -25.31 4.19
C ILE A 48 -6.00 -25.30 2.93
N ASP A 49 -7.28 -25.02 3.10
CA ASP A 49 -8.22 -24.81 2.01
C ASP A 49 -8.37 -23.30 1.75
N TYR A 50 -7.71 -22.83 0.69
CA TYR A 50 -7.68 -21.41 0.33
C TYR A 50 -9.01 -20.89 -0.21
N PHE A 51 -9.87 -21.78 -0.74
CA PHE A 51 -11.08 -21.39 -1.44
C PHE A 51 -12.32 -21.42 -0.53
N ARG A 52 -12.28 -22.16 0.58
CA ARG A 52 -13.38 -22.17 1.56
C ARG A 52 -13.49 -20.82 2.28
N LYS A 53 -14.70 -20.24 2.27
CA LYS A 53 -15.01 -18.96 2.95
C LYS A 53 -15.74 -19.13 4.28
N SER A 54 -16.31 -20.31 4.53
CA SER A 54 -17.01 -20.61 5.79
C SER A 54 -16.03 -20.73 6.95
N ALA A 55 -16.54 -20.46 8.15
CA ALA A 55 -15.83 -20.65 9.40
C ALA A 55 -16.69 -21.48 10.34
N GLN A 56 -16.09 -22.53 10.90
CA GLN A 56 -16.74 -23.41 11.88
C GLN A 56 -16.04 -23.26 13.24
N SER A 57 -16.83 -23.11 14.31
CA SER A 57 -16.33 -22.93 15.69
C SER A 57 -15.42 -24.07 16.14
N GLU A 58 -15.82 -25.32 15.92
CA GLU A 58 -15.03 -26.52 16.27
C GLU A 58 -13.63 -26.51 15.61
N ASN A 59 -13.54 -26.03 14.38
CA ASN A 59 -12.27 -25.94 13.66
C ASN A 59 -11.38 -24.84 14.24
N ILE A 60 -11.96 -23.71 14.65
CA ILE A 60 -11.23 -22.60 15.27
C ILE A 60 -10.63 -23.06 16.60
N GLU A 61 -11.37 -23.80 17.41
CA GLU A 61 -10.89 -24.37 18.67
C GLU A 61 -9.74 -25.35 18.45
N LYS A 62 -9.87 -26.24 17.46
CA LYS A 62 -8.78 -27.14 17.03
C LYS A 62 -7.52 -26.38 16.62
N ILE A 63 -7.64 -25.25 15.92
CA ILE A 63 -6.47 -24.44 15.53
C ILE A 63 -5.90 -23.69 16.73
N LYS A 64 -6.75 -23.20 17.65
CA LYS A 64 -6.32 -22.48 18.86
C LYS A 64 -5.45 -23.36 19.77
N SER A 65 -5.80 -24.64 19.91
CA SER A 65 -5.04 -25.60 20.73
C SER A 65 -3.63 -25.91 20.19
N LEU A 66 -3.33 -25.55 18.93
CA LEU A 66 -2.01 -25.76 18.33
C LEU A 66 -0.92 -24.87 18.98
N LYS A 67 0.11 -25.52 19.51
CA LYS A 67 1.29 -24.84 20.06
C LYS A 67 2.17 -24.29 18.92
N THR A 68 2.62 -23.04 19.08
CA THR A 68 3.53 -22.43 18.12
C THR A 68 4.95 -22.97 18.33
N PRO A 69 5.66 -23.45 17.29
CA PRO A 69 7.04 -23.88 17.45
C PRO A 69 7.91 -22.66 17.79
N LYS A 70 8.54 -22.67 18.97
CA LYS A 70 9.48 -21.62 19.38
C LYS A 70 10.71 -21.70 18.48
N VAL A 71 10.86 -20.75 17.55
CA VAL A 71 12.07 -20.66 16.72
C VAL A 71 13.23 -20.29 17.64
N LYS A 72 14.14 -21.25 17.90
CA LYS A 72 15.43 -20.96 18.53
C LYS A 72 16.18 -20.01 17.60
N LYS A 73 16.28 -18.72 17.96
CA LYS A 73 17.10 -17.76 17.21
C LYS A 73 18.54 -18.27 17.26
N LYS A 74 19.02 -18.88 16.18
CA LYS A 74 20.44 -19.17 16.02
C LYS A 74 21.17 -17.83 16.03
N LYS A 75 21.86 -17.51 17.13
CA LYS A 75 22.76 -16.36 17.17
C LYS A 75 23.82 -16.64 16.10
N LYS A 76 23.77 -15.92 14.98
CA LYS A 76 24.89 -15.93 14.04
C LYS A 76 26.10 -15.38 14.80
N SER A 77 27.26 -16.03 14.70
CA SER A 77 28.49 -15.41 15.17
C SER A 77 28.63 -14.08 14.43
N PHE A 78 28.75 -13.00 15.18
CA PHE A 78 28.98 -11.68 14.60
C PHE A 78 30.39 -11.68 14.03
N VAL A 79 30.51 -11.82 12.70
CA VAL A 79 31.80 -11.63 12.00
C VAL A 79 31.89 -10.15 11.66
N MET A 80 32.83 -9.43 12.27
CA MET A 80 33.12 -8.04 11.89
C MET A 80 33.51 -8.02 10.41
N LYS A 81 32.70 -7.37 9.57
CA LYS A 81 33.10 -7.09 8.19
C LYS A 81 34.24 -6.10 8.22
N GLU A 82 35.36 -6.47 7.61
CA GLU A 82 36.45 -5.54 7.34
C GLU A 82 35.93 -4.36 6.52
N LYS A 83 36.15 -3.15 7.04
CA LYS A 83 35.80 -1.92 6.32
C LYS A 83 36.76 -1.81 5.15
N LYS A 84 36.28 -2.05 3.92
CA LYS A 84 37.04 -1.68 2.72
C LYS A 84 37.29 -0.17 2.78
N ARG A 85 38.55 0.24 2.99
CA ARG A 85 38.95 1.65 2.92
C ARG A 85 38.74 2.08 1.48
N THR A 86 37.69 2.85 1.21
CA THR A 86 37.61 3.61 -0.04
C THR A 86 38.75 4.63 -0.03
N PRO A 87 39.50 4.82 -1.12
CA PRO A 87 40.50 5.88 -1.19
C PRO A 87 39.83 7.23 -0.88
N TYR A 88 40.53 8.06 -0.10
CA TYR A 88 40.04 9.37 0.28
C TYR A 88 39.83 10.23 -0.96
N LYS A 89 38.60 10.70 -1.18
CA LYS A 89 38.27 11.64 -2.26
C LYS A 89 38.21 13.05 -1.66
N PRO A 90 39.16 13.95 -1.99
CA PRO A 90 39.16 15.31 -1.44
C PRO A 90 37.89 16.05 -1.88
N LYS A 91 37.32 16.85 -0.97
CA LYS A 91 36.20 17.75 -1.30
C LYS A 91 36.75 18.86 -2.19
N ILE A 92 36.45 18.80 -3.49
CA ILE A 92 36.68 19.91 -4.40
C ILE A 92 35.72 21.02 -3.97
N GLU A 93 36.28 22.17 -3.58
CA GLU A 93 35.52 23.37 -3.27
C GLU A 93 34.71 23.78 -4.51
N LYS A 94 33.38 23.76 -4.40
CA LYS A 94 32.50 24.23 -5.47
C LYS A 94 32.70 25.73 -5.59
N ILE A 95 33.40 26.16 -6.63
CA ILE A 95 33.50 27.57 -7.02
C ILE A 95 32.06 28.11 -7.09
N LYS A 96 31.74 29.07 -6.22
CA LYS A 96 30.44 29.74 -6.18
C LYS A 96 30.27 30.49 -7.50
N ALA A 97 29.53 29.91 -8.44
CA ALA A 97 29.18 30.57 -9.68
C ALA A 97 28.38 31.85 -9.36
N LYS A 98 28.90 33.00 -9.82
CA LYS A 98 28.22 34.29 -9.71
C LYS A 98 26.88 34.23 -10.47
N PRO A 99 25.80 34.85 -9.97
CA PRO A 99 24.50 34.84 -10.63
C PRO A 99 24.58 35.56 -11.97
N LYS A 100 24.21 34.87 -13.06
CA LYS A 100 24.08 35.46 -14.40
C LYS A 100 22.80 36.32 -14.44
N LYS A 101 22.92 37.58 -14.86
CA LYS A 101 21.78 38.49 -15.12
C LYS A 101 20.84 37.86 -16.15
N ILE A 102 19.56 37.82 -15.81
CA ILE A 102 18.46 37.40 -16.68
C ILE A 102 18.16 38.54 -17.67
N VAL A 103 18.34 38.28 -18.96
CA VAL A 103 17.85 39.14 -20.05
C VAL A 103 16.48 38.62 -20.45
N LYS A 104 15.46 39.49 -20.39
CA LYS A 104 14.10 39.24 -20.88
C LYS A 104 14.12 39.11 -22.41
N VAL A 105 13.52 38.05 -22.94
CA VAL A 105 13.15 37.96 -24.37
C VAL A 105 11.71 37.47 -24.44
N GLU A 106 10.89 38.25 -25.14
CA GLU A 106 9.44 38.09 -25.35
C GLU A 106 9.08 36.91 -26.27
N PRO A 107 7.84 36.39 -26.19
CA PRO A 107 7.40 35.23 -26.96
C PRO A 107 6.88 35.62 -28.36
N LYS A 108 7.32 34.90 -29.40
CA LYS A 108 6.70 34.93 -30.74
C LYS A 108 5.90 33.66 -30.99
N ILE A 109 4.61 33.87 -31.25
CA ILE A 109 3.58 32.91 -31.64
C ILE A 109 3.64 32.70 -33.17
N THR A 110 3.42 31.47 -33.66
CA THR A 110 2.80 31.20 -34.98
C THR A 110 2.03 29.85 -34.98
N PRO A 111 1.04 29.64 -35.88
CA PRO A 111 -0.21 28.92 -35.61
C PRO A 111 -0.35 27.49 -36.22
N ALA A 112 -1.43 26.81 -35.78
CA ALA A 112 -1.86 25.41 -36.00
C ALA A 112 -2.23 25.01 -37.45
N LYS A 113 -2.24 23.72 -37.86
CA LYS A 113 -3.26 22.62 -37.72
C LYS A 113 -2.94 21.51 -38.79
N PRO A 114 -3.63 20.34 -38.96
CA PRO A 114 -4.26 19.37 -38.04
C PRO A 114 -4.01 17.85 -38.42
N VAL A 115 -4.65 16.91 -37.68
CA VAL A 115 -5.13 15.54 -38.11
C VAL A 115 -4.32 14.25 -37.76
N THR A 116 -4.79 13.59 -36.67
CA THR A 116 -5.13 12.17 -36.42
C THR A 116 -4.12 10.99 -36.42
N LYS A 117 -4.32 10.14 -35.38
CA LYS A 117 -3.72 8.84 -34.93
C LYS A 117 -3.90 7.66 -35.94
N PRO A 118 -3.32 6.42 -35.81
CA PRO A 118 -2.92 5.73 -34.55
C PRO A 118 -1.77 4.65 -34.56
N LYS A 119 -1.48 4.09 -33.35
CA LYS A 119 -0.69 2.88 -32.97
C LYS A 119 0.85 3.05 -33.01
N LYS A 120 1.70 2.61 -32.06
CA LYS A 120 1.74 1.43 -31.17
C LYS A 120 2.86 1.60 -30.11
N LYS A 121 2.71 0.97 -28.93
CA LYS A 121 3.70 0.61 -27.86
C LYS A 121 5.09 1.27 -27.87
N GLU A 122 5.51 1.86 -26.73
CA GLU A 122 6.76 1.48 -26.03
C GLU A 122 6.97 2.20 -24.68
N LYS A 123 7.67 1.51 -23.76
CA LYS A 123 7.97 1.92 -22.39
C LYS A 123 9.06 2.99 -22.36
N VAL A 124 8.90 4.05 -21.57
CA VAL A 124 10.04 4.87 -21.09
C VAL A 124 9.89 5.19 -19.59
N LYS A 125 11.03 5.05 -18.91
CA LYS A 125 11.32 5.18 -17.47
C LYS A 125 11.24 6.64 -16.97
N PRO A 126 11.25 6.88 -15.64
CA PRO A 126 10.61 8.05 -15.02
C PRO A 126 11.49 9.30 -15.03
N VAL A 127 10.89 10.43 -15.36
CA VAL A 127 11.50 11.76 -15.17
C VAL A 127 11.18 12.24 -13.77
N LYS A 128 12.25 12.58 -13.05
CA LYS A 128 12.30 13.00 -11.66
C LYS A 128 11.99 14.50 -11.63
N LEU A 129 10.77 14.89 -11.24
CA LEU A 129 10.44 16.30 -11.02
C LEU A 129 10.85 16.74 -9.61
N GLU A 130 11.47 17.90 -9.59
CA GLU A 130 12.15 18.52 -8.47
C GLU A 130 11.15 19.11 -7.47
N LYS A 131 11.45 18.96 -6.17
CA LYS A 131 10.65 19.52 -5.08
C LYS A 131 10.81 21.04 -5.03
N ILE A 132 9.69 21.75 -5.19
CA ILE A 132 9.53 23.14 -4.77
C ILE A 132 8.98 23.10 -3.34
N PRO A 133 9.67 23.69 -2.34
CA PRO A 133 9.07 23.95 -1.04
C PRO A 133 8.26 25.25 -1.14
N THR A 134 6.97 25.15 -1.40
CA THR A 134 6.02 26.23 -1.12
C THR A 134 5.48 26.02 0.28
N GLU A 135 5.72 26.96 1.18
CA GLU A 135 5.04 27.03 2.47
C GLU A 135 3.53 27.12 2.20
N PRO A 136 2.71 26.16 2.65
CA PRO A 136 1.28 26.29 2.49
C PRO A 136 0.77 27.26 3.56
N ALA A 137 0.42 28.47 3.14
CA ALA A 137 -0.53 29.28 3.87
C ALA A 137 -1.88 28.56 3.79
N GLY A 138 -2.15 27.67 4.74
CA GLY A 138 -3.37 26.86 4.78
C GLY A 138 -3.27 25.67 5.74
N THR A 139 -4.42 25.17 6.18
CA THR A 139 -4.50 23.95 6.99
C THR A 139 -4.02 22.74 6.16
N PRO A 140 -3.06 21.95 6.66
CA PRO A 140 -2.52 20.82 5.92
C PRO A 140 -3.55 19.70 5.79
N LEU A 141 -3.59 19.08 4.61
CA LEU A 141 -4.52 17.99 4.28
C LEU A 141 -4.45 16.79 5.26
N THR A 142 -3.36 16.64 6.00
CA THR A 142 -3.17 15.60 7.03
C THR A 142 -4.05 15.76 8.27
N GLU A 143 -4.71 16.90 8.46
CA GLU A 143 -5.64 17.12 9.58
C GLU A 143 -6.99 16.42 9.38
N LEU A 144 -7.35 16.09 8.13
CA LEU A 144 -8.61 15.40 7.83
C LEU A 144 -8.62 13.96 8.36
N SER A 145 -9.77 13.57 8.90
CA SER A 145 -9.90 12.29 9.58
C SER A 145 -9.80 11.13 8.56
N GLY A 146 -8.91 10.17 8.85
CA GLY A 146 -8.69 9.04 7.96
C GLY A 146 -7.98 9.36 6.64
N LEU A 147 -7.42 10.57 6.48
CA LEU A 147 -6.51 10.90 5.38
C LEU A 147 -5.05 10.72 5.81
N GLY A 148 -4.47 9.56 5.48
CA GLY A 148 -3.08 9.25 5.84
C GLY A 148 -2.05 9.90 4.90
N ALA A 149 -0.79 9.99 5.36
CA ALA A 149 0.32 10.59 4.61
C ALA A 149 0.55 9.99 3.21
N ALA A 150 0.20 8.72 2.99
CA ALA A 150 0.30 8.09 1.66
C ALA A 150 -0.76 8.61 0.69
N THR A 151 -1.96 8.94 1.16
CA THR A 151 -3.02 9.51 0.34
C THR A 151 -2.75 11.01 0.13
N ALA A 152 -2.33 11.74 1.17
CA ALA A 152 -1.94 13.14 1.06
C ALA A 152 -0.87 13.37 -0.01
N LYS A 153 0.13 12.48 -0.11
CA LYS A 153 1.14 12.53 -1.18
C LYS A 153 0.54 12.45 -2.58
N LYS A 154 -0.52 11.65 -2.78
CA LYS A 154 -1.20 11.55 -4.08
C LYS A 154 -1.94 12.83 -4.42
N PHE A 155 -2.56 13.48 -3.43
CA PHE A 155 -3.20 14.78 -3.61
C PHE A 155 -2.18 15.87 -3.96
N ILE A 156 -1.04 15.90 -3.25
CA ILE A 156 0.08 16.81 -3.57
C ILE A 156 0.63 16.56 -4.98
N GLU A 157 0.72 15.29 -5.42
CA GLU A 157 1.11 14.94 -6.79
C GLU A 157 0.12 15.45 -7.85
N LEU A 158 -1.14 15.67 -7.48
CA LEU A 158 -2.21 16.21 -8.34
C LEU A 158 -2.35 17.73 -8.25
N GLY A 159 -1.67 18.38 -7.29
CA GLY A 159 -1.72 19.83 -7.09
C GLY A 159 -2.59 20.28 -5.92
N VAL A 160 -3.27 19.36 -5.23
CA VAL A 160 -4.06 19.66 -4.03
C VAL A 160 -3.16 19.62 -2.80
N ASN A 161 -2.83 20.80 -2.27
CA ASN A 161 -1.93 20.91 -1.12
C ASN A 161 -2.68 21.22 0.18
N ASN A 162 -3.78 21.98 0.09
CA ASN A 162 -4.54 22.47 1.23
C ASN A 162 -5.98 21.90 1.26
N ILE A 163 -6.66 22.03 2.41
CA ILE A 163 -8.08 21.66 2.54
C ILE A 163 -8.97 22.54 1.65
N GLU A 164 -8.64 23.82 1.50
CA GLU A 164 -9.36 24.76 0.62
C GLU A 164 -9.32 24.31 -0.85
N ASP A 165 -8.15 23.89 -1.33
CA ASP A 165 -7.97 23.37 -2.69
C ASP A 165 -8.86 22.13 -2.90
N LEU A 166 -8.93 21.24 -1.90
CA LEU A 166 -9.76 20.03 -1.97
C LEU A 166 -11.25 20.36 -2.13
N CYS A 167 -11.73 21.42 -1.47
CA CYS A 167 -13.14 21.83 -1.54
C CYS A 167 -13.53 22.46 -2.88
N GLN A 168 -12.56 23.00 -3.64
CA GLN A 168 -12.82 23.63 -4.94
C GLN A 168 -12.82 22.64 -6.11
N GLU A 169 -12.19 21.47 -5.96
CA GLU A 169 -12.05 20.49 -7.04
C GLU A 169 -13.29 19.60 -7.25
N ASN A 170 -13.38 19.02 -8.45
CA ASN A 170 -14.47 18.11 -8.82
C ASN A 170 -14.27 16.72 -8.19
N LEU A 171 -15.27 16.29 -7.42
CA LEU A 171 -15.31 14.98 -6.75
C LEU A 171 -15.10 13.78 -7.69
N GLU A 172 -15.73 13.82 -8.87
CA GLU A 172 -15.69 12.70 -9.82
C GLU A 172 -14.32 12.55 -10.48
N GLU A 173 -13.67 13.67 -10.80
CA GLU A 173 -12.35 13.69 -11.44
C GLU A 173 -11.28 13.21 -10.45
N LEU A 174 -11.34 13.68 -9.20
CA LEU A 174 -10.43 13.25 -8.14
C LEU A 174 -10.57 11.74 -7.83
N ALA A 175 -11.79 11.23 -7.76
CA ALA A 175 -12.03 9.81 -7.51
C ALA A 175 -11.50 8.92 -8.65
N ALA A 176 -11.65 9.37 -9.90
CA ALA A 176 -11.15 8.63 -11.06
C ALA A 176 -9.62 8.61 -11.11
N LEU A 177 -8.98 9.69 -10.67
CA LEU A 177 -7.53 9.86 -10.77
C LEU A 177 -6.78 9.21 -9.59
N ILE A 178 -7.35 9.24 -8.38
CA ILE A 178 -6.74 8.69 -7.18
C ILE A 178 -7.19 7.25 -6.95
N LYS A 179 -6.33 6.29 -7.28
CA LYS A 179 -6.58 4.87 -7.01
C LYS A 179 -6.82 4.60 -5.52
N GLY A 180 -8.02 4.11 -5.22
CA GLY A 180 -8.44 3.64 -3.89
C GLY A 180 -9.20 4.66 -3.05
N VAL A 181 -9.58 5.80 -3.61
CA VAL A 181 -10.45 6.79 -2.98
C VAL A 181 -11.81 6.74 -3.70
N SER A 182 -12.89 6.52 -2.96
CA SER A 182 -14.26 6.57 -3.49
C SER A 182 -14.83 7.98 -3.39
N VAL A 183 -15.84 8.28 -4.22
CA VAL A 183 -16.56 9.56 -4.20
C VAL A 183 -17.15 9.84 -2.81
N ASP A 184 -17.72 8.82 -2.15
CA ASP A 184 -18.31 8.96 -0.81
C ASP A 184 -17.27 9.35 0.24
N ARG A 185 -16.02 8.92 0.06
CA ARG A 185 -14.94 9.26 0.98
C ARG A 185 -14.47 10.69 0.78
N LEU A 186 -14.40 11.16 -0.46
CA LEU A 186 -14.12 12.56 -0.77
C LEU A 186 -15.20 13.48 -0.21
N LYS A 187 -16.49 13.11 -0.34
CA LYS A 187 -17.60 13.88 0.26
C LYS A 187 -17.40 14.10 1.75
N LYS A 188 -17.11 13.02 2.50
CA LYS A 188 -16.82 13.13 3.95
C LYS A 188 -15.66 14.06 4.26
N TRP A 189 -14.59 14.02 3.47
CA TRP A 189 -13.43 14.89 3.65
C TRP A 189 -13.73 16.35 3.31
N ILE A 190 -14.59 16.62 2.34
CA ILE A 190 -15.06 17.98 2.05
C ILE A 190 -15.97 18.48 3.17
N ASP A 191 -16.87 17.64 3.68
CA ASP A 191 -17.74 18.01 4.81
C ASP A 191 -16.90 18.36 6.06
N GLU A 192 -15.95 17.50 6.43
CA GLU A 192 -14.98 17.75 7.51
C GLU A 192 -14.11 18.98 7.23
N GLY A 193 -13.67 19.17 5.99
CA GLY A 193 -12.87 20.32 5.58
C GLY A 193 -13.61 21.64 5.72
N ASN A 194 -14.89 21.66 5.34
CA ASN A 194 -15.77 22.82 5.51
C ASN A 194 -16.09 23.11 6.98
N GLU A 195 -16.07 22.11 7.86
CA GLU A 195 -16.16 22.32 9.31
C GLU A 195 -14.89 22.94 9.90
N LEU A 196 -13.71 22.61 9.37
CA LEU A 196 -12.42 23.13 9.85
C LEU A 196 -12.11 24.55 9.34
N ILE A 197 -12.68 24.96 8.20
CA ILE A 197 -12.51 26.30 7.62
C ILE A 197 -13.48 27.33 8.28
N LYS A 198 -14.58 26.85 8.88
CA LYS A 198 -15.55 27.69 9.59
C LYS A 198 -15.02 28.19 10.93
#